data_AF-A0A4Y2KTR4-F1
#
_entry.id   AF-A0A4Y2KTR4-F1
#
_cell.length_a   1.000
_cell.length_b   1.000
_cell.length_c   1.000
_cell.angle_alpha   90.00
_cell.angle_beta   90.00
_cell.angle_gamma   90.00
#
_symmetry.space_group_name_H-M   'P 1'
#
loop_
_entity.id
_entity.type
_entity.pdbx_description
1 polymer ?
#
loop_
_entity_poly.entity_id
_entity_poly.type
_entity_poly.pdbx_seq_one_letter_code
_entity_poly.pdbx_strand_id
1 'polypeptide(L)' 'DDIEEVVDYLCVEQMWKEESRVILFVKLRDGLTLTYDVIKKMAAAIKHEFEKAYVPQVVLQVPDIPVSFHFSQ' A
#
# COMPACT_ATOMS: atom_id res chain seq x y z
N ASP A 1 6.00 -8.35 -8.76
CA ASP A 1 6.64 -9.23 -7.75
C ASP A 1 5.86 -9.24 -6.45
N ASP A 2 5.59 -10.41 -5.90
CA ASP A 2 4.96 -10.54 -4.57
C ASP A 2 5.98 -10.23 -3.48
N ILE A 3 5.60 -9.38 -2.53
CA ILE A 3 6.42 -9.02 -1.37
C ILE A 3 5.95 -9.89 -0.22
N GLU A 4 6.76 -10.88 0.16
CA GLU A 4 6.37 -11.91 1.13
C GLU A 4 5.87 -11.33 2.45
N GLU A 5 6.39 -10.18 2.88
CA GLU A 5 6.01 -9.50 4.11
C GLU A 5 4.57 -8.96 4.11
N VAL A 6 3.96 -8.76 2.92
CA VAL A 6 2.65 -8.14 2.73
C VAL A 6 1.56 -9.20 2.60
N VAL A 7 0.49 -9.04 3.37
CA VAL A 7 -0.70 -9.89 3.32
C VAL A 7 -1.76 -9.27 2.42
N ASP A 8 -1.96 -7.97 2.54
CA ASP A 8 -2.95 -7.22 1.75
C ASP A 8 -2.52 -5.75 1.62
N TYR A 9 -3.05 -5.04 0.62
CA TYR A 9 -2.74 -3.64 0.40
C TYR A 9 -3.88 -2.89 -0.30
N LEU A 10 -3.94 -1.59 -0.05
CA LEU A 10 -4.87 -0.67 -0.70
C LEU A 10 -4.12 0.59 -1.15
N CYS A 11 -4.14 0.85 -2.45
CA CYS A 11 -3.58 2.06 -3.02
C CYS A 11 -4.71 3.06 -3.30
N VAL A 12 -4.58 4.28 -2.80
CA VAL A 12 -5.55 5.35 -3.05
C VAL A 12 -4.86 6.64 -3.47
N GLU A 13 -5.52 7.36 -4.37
CA GLU A 13 -5.18 8.75 -4.64
C GLU A 13 -5.92 9.65 -3.64
N GLN A 14 -5.18 10.48 -2.93
CA GLN A 14 -5.70 11.48 -2.01
C GLN A 14 -5.48 12.88 -2.59
N MET A 15 -6.55 13.65 -2.73
CA MET A 15 -6.44 15.09 -2.96
C MET A 15 -5.82 15.75 -1.72
N TRP A 16 -4.68 16.43 -1.91
CA TRP A 16 -3.88 17.00 -0.86
C TRP A 16 -3.42 18.40 -1.25
N LYS A 17 -4.06 19.42 -0.66
CA LYS A 17 -3.90 20.84 -1.05
C LYS A 17 -4.34 21.06 -2.50
N GLU A 18 -3.43 21.56 -3.34
CA GLU A 18 -3.66 21.86 -4.76
C GLU A 18 -3.19 20.72 -5.68
N GLU A 19 -2.66 19.63 -5.11
CA GLU A 19 -2.15 18.47 -5.85
C GLU A 19 -2.76 17.17 -5.32
N SER A 20 -2.57 16.07 -6.05
CA SER A 20 -2.90 14.74 -5.55
C SER A 20 -1.66 13.97 -5.15
N ARG A 21 -1.83 13.03 -4.22
CA ARG A 21 -0.77 12.11 -3.80
C ARG A 21 -1.28 10.69 -3.70
N VAL A 22 -0.40 9.74 -3.95
CA VAL A 22 -0.69 8.32 -3.77
C VAL A 22 -0.33 7.89 -2.36
N ILE A 23 -1.27 7.26 -1.67
CA ILE A 23 -1.10 6.62 -0.36
C ILE A 23 -1.27 5.13 -0.53
N LEU A 24 -0.29 4.37 -0.06
CA LEU A 24 -0.34 2.91 -0.01
C LEU A 24 -0.54 2.46 1.44
N PHE A 25 -1.69 1.86 1.72
CA PHE A 25 -1.95 1.15 2.95
C PHE A 25 -1.52 -0.30 2.78
N VAL A 26 -0.80 -0.84 3.77
CA VAL A 26 -0.31 -2.23 3.74
C VAL A 26 -0.64 -2.93 5.04
N LYS A 27 -1.17 -4.14 4.91
CA LYS A 27 -1.29 -5.11 6.00
C LYS A 27 -0.10 -6.05 5.90
N LEU A 28 0.74 -6.07 6.92
CA LEU A 28 1.88 -6.98 6.99
C LEU A 28 1.48 -8.28 7.69
N ARG A 29 2.32 -9.31 7.56
CA ARG A 29 2.17 -10.53 8.37
C ARG A 29 2.32 -10.22 9.85
N ASP A 30 1.67 -11.04 10.67
CA ASP A 30 1.72 -10.91 12.12
C ASP A 30 3.15 -10.93 12.65
N GLY A 31 3.43 -10.03 13.61
CA GLY A 31 4.76 -9.86 14.21
C GLY A 31 5.75 -9.05 13.36
N LEU A 32 5.38 -8.62 12.15
CA LEU A 32 6.18 -7.72 11.34
C LEU A 32 5.78 -6.25 11.53
N THR A 33 6.78 -5.39 11.46
CA THR A 33 6.63 -3.93 11.48
C THR A 33 7.13 -3.36 10.16
N LEU A 34 6.46 -2.32 9.68
CA LEU A 34 6.87 -1.62 8.48
C LEU A 34 8.22 -0.96 8.69
N THR A 35 9.23 -1.48 7.99
CA THR A 35 10.58 -0.94 7.99
C THR A 35 10.86 -0.19 6.69
N TYR A 36 11.91 0.63 6.72
CA TYR A 36 12.37 1.36 5.54
C TYR A 36 12.76 0.44 4.38
N ASP A 37 13.33 -0.73 4.67
CA ASP A 37 13.68 -1.73 3.65
C ASP A 37 12.44 -2.32 2.96
N VAL A 38 11.39 -2.62 3.73
CA VAL A 38 10.12 -3.12 3.16
C VAL A 38 9.47 -2.04 2.28
N ILE A 39 9.47 -0.78 2.74
CA ILE A 39 8.97 0.35 1.94
C ILE A 39 9.76 0.49 0.63
N LYS A 40 11.09 0.38 0.68
CA LYS A 40 11.94 0.44 -0.51
C LYS A 40 11.64 -0.67 -1.50
N LYS A 41 11.45 -1.90 -1.02
CA LYS A 41 11.05 -3.05 -1.86
C LYS A 41 9.72 -2.77 -2.57
N MET A 42 8.71 -2.30 -1.84
CA MET A 42 7.41 -1.91 -2.40
C MET A 42 7.53 -0.82 -3.46
N ALA A 43 8.25 0.26 -3.16
CA ALA A 43 8.44 1.36 -4.10
C ALA A 43 9.20 0.93 -5.36
N ALA A 44 10.19 0.04 -5.23
CA ALA A 44 10.92 -0.51 -6.37
C ALA A 44 10.03 -1.38 -7.26
N ALA A 45 9.21 -2.26 -6.66
CA ALA A 45 8.26 -3.10 -7.38
C ALA A 45 7.23 -2.26 -8.16
N ILE A 46 6.64 -1.24 -7.50
CA ILE A 46 5.66 -0.35 -8.15
C ILE A 46 6.32 0.44 -9.28
N LYS A 47 7.53 0.96 -9.07
CA LYS A 47 8.25 1.73 -10.11
C LYS A 47 8.66 0.87 -11.31
N HIS A 48 8.86 -0.43 -11.11
CA HIS A 48 9.15 -1.35 -12.20
C HIS A 48 7.94 -1.58 -13.11
N GLU A 49 6.73 -1.59 -12.53
CA GLU A 49 5.49 -1.87 -13.26
C GLU A 49 4.72 -0.62 -13.71
N PHE A 50 4.87 0.51 -13.01
CA PHE A 50 4.10 1.73 -13.22
C PHE A 50 4.96 2.98 -13.39
N GLU A 51 4.35 4.03 -13.94
CA GLU A 51 4.99 5.35 -14.06
C GLU A 51 5.24 5.99 -12.68
N LYS A 52 6.20 6.93 -12.63
CA LYS A 52 6.63 7.60 -11.39
C LYS A 52 5.48 8.23 -10.60
N ALA A 53 4.43 8.70 -11.27
CA ALA A 53 3.25 9.31 -10.63
C ALA A 53 2.47 8.33 -9.74
N TYR A 54 2.57 7.01 -10.01
CA TYR A 54 1.92 5.96 -9.22
C TYR A 54 2.76 5.47 -8.04
N VAL A 55 4.01 5.92 -7.92
CA VAL A 55 4.85 5.56 -6.77
C VAL A 55 4.30 6.26 -5.52
N PRO A 56 3.94 5.51 -4.46
CA PRO A 56 3.33 6.08 -3.28
C PRO A 56 4.25 7.09 -2.59
N GLN A 57 3.70 8.25 -2.27
CA GLN A 57 4.41 9.28 -1.49
C GLN A 57 4.34 8.98 0.01
N VAL A 58 3.33 8.20 0.43
CA VAL A 58 3.11 7.78 1.81
C VAL A 58 2.81 6.29 1.83
N VAL A 59 3.48 5.55 2.70
CA VAL A 59 3.20 4.13 2.95
C VAL A 59 2.85 3.97 4.43
N LEU A 60 1.71 3.35 4.72
CA LEU A 60 1.18 3.20 6.08
C LEU A 60 0.87 1.73 6.37
N GLN A 61 1.40 1.23 7.47
CA GLN A 61 0.97 -0.05 8.01
C GLN A 61 -0.38 0.11 8.69
N VAL A 62 -1.31 -0.77 8.36
CA VAL A 62 -2.64 -0.83 8.99
C VAL A 62 -2.89 -2.22 9.56
N PRO A 63 -3.71 -2.33 10.62
CA PRO A 63 -4.07 -3.62 11.19
C PRO A 63 -4.92 -4.46 10.23
N ASP A 64 -5.75 -3.81 9.40
CA ASP A 64 -6.56 -4.49 8.38
C ASP A 64 -7.03 -3.54 7.27
N ILE A 65 -7.47 -4.10 6.15
CA ILE A 65 -8.07 -3.37 5.03
C ILE A 65 -9.60 -3.57 5.06
N PRO A 66 -10.41 -2.49 5.06
CA PRO A 66 -11.86 -2.63 5.05
C PRO A 66 -12.37 -3.31 3.78
N VAL A 67 -13.21 -4.34 3.96
CA VAL A 67 -13.89 -5.03 2.86
C VAL A 67 -15.41 -4.93 3.03
N SER A 68 -16.14 -4.85 1.92
CA SER A 68 -17.61 -4.88 1.97
C SER A 68 -18.09 -6.29 2.33
N PHE A 69 -18.97 -6.41 3.33
CA PHE A 69 -19.62 -7.68 3.65
C PHE A 69 -20.80 -7.90 2.70
N HIS A 70 -20.67 -8.84 1.75
CA HIS A 70 -21.80 -9.24 0.91
C HIS A 70 -22.57 -10.37 1.62
N PHE A 71 -23.79 -10.10 2.05
CA PHE A 71 -24.71 -11.13 2.54
C PHE A 71 -25.58 -11.61 1.37
N SER A 72 -25.37 -12.84 0.91
CA SER A 72 -26.36 -13.57 0.11
C SER A 72 -27.29 -14.33 1.07
N GLN A 73 -28.58 -13.96 1.08
CA GLN A 73 -29.63 -14.86 1.57
C GLN A 73 -30.05 -15.83 0.46
#